data_AF-A0A3D3JUP1-F1
#
_entry.id   AF-A0A3D3JUP1-F1
#
_cell.length_a   1.000
_cell.length_b   1.000
_cell.length_c   1.000
_cell.angle_alpha   90.00
_cell.angle_beta   90.00
_cell.angle_gamma   90.00
#
_symmetry.space_group_name_H-M   'P 1'
#
loop_
_entity.id
_entity.type
_entity.pdbx_description
1 polymer ?
#
loop_
_entity_poly.entity_id
_entity_poly.type
_entity_poly.pdbx_seq_one_letter_code
_entity_poly.pdbx_strand_id
1 'polypeptide(L)'
;MKSILFLSLGLLLLPGCQSIQRTPAGANGDSAVGRHVMKVLGKHVGHRIEIFDDDGGTLQEIPSGFGSVSVFSNEPNGQDNYRFDEAGVIIRHQRSYGDNFLSGVWLLVE
;
A
#
# COMPACT_ATOMS: atom_id res chain seq x y z
N MET A 1 -27.65 50.84 40.43
CA MET A 1 -26.37 50.57 39.77
C MET A 1 -26.02 49.09 39.95
N LYS A 2 -25.79 48.37 38.83
CA LYS A 2 -24.81 47.28 38.60
C LYS A 2 -24.65 46.20 39.71
N SER A 3 -24.70 44.88 39.50
CA SER A 3 -24.54 44.05 38.31
C SER A 3 -25.06 42.63 38.62
N ILE A 4 -25.56 41.97 37.58
CA ILE A 4 -25.93 40.55 37.54
C ILE A 4 -24.66 39.73 37.26
N LEU A 5 -24.39 38.69 38.06
CA LEU A 5 -23.35 37.70 37.77
C LEU A 5 -24.04 36.46 37.17
N PHE A 6 -23.98 36.31 35.85
CA PHE A 6 -24.28 35.05 35.16
C PHE A 6 -23.01 34.19 35.19
N LEU A 7 -23.06 33.05 35.89
CA LEU A 7 -22.05 32.00 35.75
C LEU A 7 -22.41 31.14 34.54
N SER A 8 -21.69 31.33 33.44
CA SER A 8 -21.78 30.49 32.25
C SER A 8 -21.09 29.15 32.52
N LEU A 9 -21.89 28.09 32.56
CA LEU A 9 -21.44 26.70 32.60
C LEU A 9 -20.84 26.35 31.23
N GLY A 10 -19.51 26.37 31.11
CA GLY A 10 -18.78 26.01 29.90
C GLY A 10 -18.79 24.50 29.67
N LEU A 11 -19.68 24.05 28.80
CA LEU A 11 -19.67 22.71 28.22
C LEU A 11 -18.47 22.59 27.27
N LEU A 12 -17.34 22.04 27.75
CA LEU A 12 -16.22 21.68 26.89
C LEU A 12 -16.54 20.36 26.19
N LEU A 13 -16.97 20.51 24.94
CA LEU A 13 -17.16 19.44 23.96
C LEU A 13 -15.86 18.64 23.82
N LEU A 14 -15.93 17.33 24.07
CA LEU A 14 -14.91 16.37 23.67
C LEU A 14 -14.67 16.52 22.16
N PRO A 15 -13.42 16.53 21.67
CA PRO A 15 -13.18 16.56 20.24
C PRO A 15 -13.79 15.28 19.66
N GLY A 16 -14.77 15.49 18.77
CA GLY A 16 -15.39 14.40 18.03
C GLY A 16 -14.29 13.54 17.42
N CYS A 17 -14.44 12.22 17.57
CA CYS A 17 -13.66 11.24 16.83
C CYS A 17 -13.97 11.50 15.35
N GLN A 18 -13.20 12.39 14.73
CA GLN A 18 -13.26 12.56 13.29
C GLN A 18 -12.85 11.21 12.74
N SER A 19 -13.83 10.51 12.16
CA SER A 19 -13.55 9.47 11.19
C SER A 19 -12.59 10.11 10.20
N ILE A 20 -11.31 9.80 10.34
CA ILE A 20 -10.34 10.03 9.27
C ILE A 20 -10.93 9.22 8.13
N GLN A 21 -11.62 9.89 7.21
CA GLN A 21 -11.90 9.32 5.91
C GLN A 21 -10.52 9.01 5.35
N ARG A 22 -10.16 7.73 5.42
CA ARG A 22 -8.90 7.21 4.90
C ARG A 22 -8.90 7.52 3.42
N THR A 23 -8.20 8.59 3.04
CA THR A 23 -7.81 8.77 1.66
C THR A 23 -7.07 7.50 1.27
N PRO A 24 -7.51 6.75 0.25
CA PRO A 24 -6.74 5.60 -0.21
C PRO A 24 -5.38 6.12 -0.66
N ALA A 25 -4.36 5.91 0.17
CA ALA A 25 -2.99 6.23 -0.22
C ALA A 25 -2.68 5.31 -1.42
N GLY A 26 -2.63 5.88 -2.63
CA GLY A 26 -2.20 5.19 -3.85
C GLY A 26 -3.28 4.50 -4.70
N ALA A 27 -4.55 4.90 -4.68
CA ALA A 27 -5.62 4.27 -5.51
C ALA A 27 -5.57 4.55 -7.03
N ASN A 28 -4.50 5.14 -7.57
CA ASN A 28 -4.43 5.53 -8.98
C ASN A 28 -3.35 4.75 -9.76
N GLY A 29 -3.46 3.43 -9.81
CA GLY A 29 -2.70 2.64 -10.77
C GLY A 29 -3.51 1.45 -11.24
N ASP A 30 -3.62 1.27 -12.55
CA ASP A 30 -4.27 0.11 -13.15
C ASP A 30 -3.72 -1.20 -12.56
N SER A 31 -4.59 -2.19 -12.40
CA SER A 31 -4.13 -3.52 -12.05
C SER A 31 -3.09 -4.05 -13.05
N ALA A 32 -2.11 -4.76 -12.50
CA ALA A 32 -1.08 -5.45 -13.25
C ALA A 32 -1.45 -6.91 -13.56
N VAL A 33 -2.59 -7.40 -13.05
CA VAL A 33 -3.06 -8.76 -13.31
C VAL A 33 -3.20 -8.99 -14.82
N GLY A 34 -2.76 -10.17 -15.27
CA GLY A 34 -2.72 -10.54 -16.69
C GLY A 34 -1.52 -9.98 -17.46
N ARG A 35 -0.70 -9.11 -16.86
CA ARG A 35 0.54 -8.60 -17.49
C ARG A 35 1.74 -9.46 -17.11
N HIS A 36 2.74 -9.52 -17.97
CA HIS A 36 3.98 -10.23 -17.69
C HIS A 36 4.86 -9.43 -16.70
N VAL A 37 5.39 -10.10 -15.67
CA VAL A 37 6.15 -9.47 -14.56
C VAL A 37 7.34 -8.66 -15.07
N MET A 38 8.14 -9.19 -16.00
CA MET A 38 9.26 -8.45 -16.60
C MET A 38 8.86 -7.15 -17.31
N LYS A 39 7.65 -7.08 -17.89
CA LYS A 39 7.15 -5.83 -18.51
C LYS A 39 6.74 -4.81 -17.47
N VAL A 40 6.21 -5.26 -16.33
CA VAL A 40 5.88 -4.40 -15.20
C VAL A 40 7.16 -3.87 -14.56
N LEU A 41 8.14 -4.73 -14.25
CA LEU A 41 9.42 -4.33 -13.65
C LEU A 41 10.23 -3.38 -14.53
N GLY A 42 10.14 -3.50 -15.86
CA GLY A 42 10.74 -2.54 -16.78
C GLY A 42 10.26 -1.09 -16.62
N LYS A 43 9.12 -0.86 -15.95
CA LYS A 43 8.61 0.48 -15.61
C LYS A 43 9.09 0.98 -14.25
N HIS A 44 9.72 0.12 -13.45
CA HIS A 44 10.18 0.40 -12.08
C HIS A 44 11.70 0.52 -11.99
N VAL A 45 12.35 1.05 -13.05
CA VAL A 45 13.80 1.27 -13.06
C VAL A 45 14.19 2.22 -11.92
N GLY A 46 15.20 1.82 -11.13
CA GLY A 46 15.71 2.61 -10.01
C GLY A 46 14.99 2.38 -8.68
N HIS A 47 13.90 1.61 -8.67
CA HIS A 47 13.23 1.20 -7.44
C HIS A 47 14.00 0.07 -6.75
N ARG A 48 13.88 -0.01 -5.42
CA ARG A 48 14.28 -1.22 -4.67
C ARG A 48 13.30 -2.34 -5.00
N ILE A 49 13.85 -3.49 -5.37
CA ILE A 49 13.10 -4.69 -5.75
C ILE A 49 13.56 -5.84 -4.86
N GLU A 50 12.60 -6.61 -4.36
CA GLU A 50 12.85 -7.90 -3.69
C GLU A 50 12.09 -9.00 -4.42
N ILE A 51 12.77 -10.12 -4.65
CA ILE A 51 12.25 -11.26 -5.41
C ILE A 51 12.10 -12.43 -4.44
N PHE A 52 11.01 -13.17 -4.59
CA PHE A 52 10.70 -14.32 -3.75
C PHE A 52 10.31 -15.52 -4.60
N ASP A 53 10.70 -16.71 -4.15
CA ASP A 53 10.15 -17.97 -4.62
C ASP A 53 8.69 -18.16 -4.16
N ASP A 54 8.12 -19.33 -4.45
CA ASP A 54 6.74 -19.66 -4.04
C ASP A 54 6.58 -19.71 -2.51
N ASP A 55 7.59 -20.25 -1.83
CA ASP A 55 7.62 -20.48 -0.38
C ASP A 55 7.93 -19.19 0.41
N GLY A 56 8.22 -18.08 -0.28
CA GLY A 56 8.55 -16.79 0.32
C GLY A 56 10.05 -16.61 0.64
N GLY A 57 10.91 -17.52 0.18
CA GLY A 57 12.36 -17.37 0.24
C GLY A 57 12.86 -16.30 -0.73
N THR A 58 13.81 -15.47 -0.29
CA THR A 58 14.37 -14.40 -1.14
C THR A 58 15.30 -14.95 -2.21
N LEU A 59 15.17 -14.43 -3.44
CA LEU A 59 15.98 -14.77 -4.59
C LEU A 59 16.75 -13.56 -5.11
N GLN A 60 17.84 -13.82 -5.85
CA GLN A 60 18.61 -12.77 -6.54
C GLN A 60 18.10 -12.48 -7.95
N GLU A 61 17.32 -13.39 -8.52
CA GLU A 61 16.78 -13.30 -9.87
C GLU A 61 15.35 -13.87 -9.93
N ILE A 62 14.62 -13.48 -10.98
CA ILE A 62 13.25 -13.96 -11.20
C ILE A 62 13.30 -15.45 -11.53
N PRO A 63 12.60 -16.31 -10.76
CA PRO A 63 12.60 -17.74 -11.02
C PRO A 63 11.89 -18.07 -12.34
N SER A 64 12.25 -19.19 -12.96
CA SER A 64 11.57 -19.73 -14.16
C SER A 64 10.25 -20.45 -13.84
N GLY A 65 9.69 -20.23 -12.65
CA GLY A 65 8.44 -20.84 -12.16
C GLY A 65 7.59 -19.81 -11.42
N PHE A 66 6.74 -20.28 -10.51
CA PHE A 66 5.98 -19.38 -9.63
C PHE A 66 6.91 -18.52 -8.77
N GLY A 67 6.46 -17.31 -8.47
CA GLY A 67 7.15 -16.44 -7.54
C GLY A 67 6.39 -15.15 -7.27
N SER A 68 7.01 -14.28 -6.48
CA SER A 68 6.50 -12.92 -6.30
C SER A 68 7.63 -11.89 -6.31
N VAL A 69 7.28 -10.66 -6.68
CA VAL A 69 8.18 -9.52 -6.61
C VAL A 69 7.52 -8.40 -5.83
N SER A 70 8.27 -7.86 -4.88
CA SER A 70 7.94 -6.63 -4.19
C SER A 70 8.73 -5.46 -4.78
N VAL A 71 8.02 -4.40 -5.16
CA VAL A 71 8.61 -3.16 -5.65
C VAL A 71 8.30 -2.06 -4.65
N PHE A 72 9.33 -1.49 -4.04
CA PHE A 72 9.18 -0.40 -3.09
C PHE A 72 9.06 0.93 -3.81
N SER A 73 8.22 1.84 -3.32
CA SER A 73 8.23 3.22 -3.78
C SER A 73 9.56 3.89 -3.46
N ASN A 74 9.92 4.93 -4.22
CA ASN A 74 11.11 5.73 -3.92
C ASN A 74 10.93 6.59 -2.66
N GLU A 75 9.68 6.86 -2.28
CA GLU A 75 9.33 7.38 -0.96
C GLU A 75 9.20 6.25 0.06
N PRO A 76 9.55 6.44 1.34
CA PRO A 76 9.53 5.40 2.37
C PRO A 76 8.11 5.10 2.88
N ASN A 77 7.13 5.00 2.00
CA ASN A 77 5.71 4.92 2.35
C ASN A 77 4.90 3.98 1.44
N GLY A 78 5.53 3.07 0.71
CA GLY A 78 4.82 2.31 -0.30
C GLY A 78 5.53 1.09 -0.85
N GLN A 79 4.71 0.11 -1.22
CA GLN A 79 5.13 -1.13 -1.84
C GLN A 79 3.99 -1.73 -2.67
N ASP A 80 4.35 -2.22 -3.85
CA ASP A 80 3.53 -3.10 -4.67
C ASP A 80 4.08 -4.54 -4.58
N ASN A 81 3.21 -5.54 -4.55
CA ASN A 81 3.57 -6.96 -4.62
C ASN A 81 2.85 -7.61 -5.79
N TYR A 82 3.62 -8.29 -6.65
CA TYR A 82 3.14 -8.98 -7.83
C TYR A 82 3.43 -10.47 -7.69
N ARG A 83 2.40 -11.29 -7.52
CA ARG A 83 2.52 -12.75 -7.62
C ARG A 83 2.30 -13.15 -9.08
N PHE A 84 3.16 -14.01 -9.60
CA PHE A 84 3.07 -14.49 -10.98
C PHE A 84 3.13 -16.01 -11.07
N ASP A 85 2.64 -16.54 -12.20
CA ASP A 85 2.67 -17.95 -12.56
C ASP A 85 3.96 -18.35 -13.30
N GLU A 86 4.06 -19.60 -13.71
CA GLU A 86 5.23 -20.15 -14.44
C GLU A 86 5.52 -19.45 -15.77
N ALA A 87 4.52 -18.83 -16.39
CA ALA A 87 4.67 -18.04 -17.61
C ALA A 87 5.10 -16.59 -17.32
N GLY A 88 5.31 -16.24 -16.05
CA GLY A 88 5.60 -14.89 -15.60
C GLY A 88 4.39 -13.95 -15.67
N VAL A 89 3.17 -14.48 -15.82
CA VAL A 89 1.95 -13.68 -15.86
C VAL A 89 1.49 -13.39 -14.42
N ILE A 90 1.22 -12.12 -14.13
CA ILE A 90 0.77 -11.70 -12.81
C ILE A 90 -0.66 -12.19 -12.58
N ILE A 91 -0.83 -12.98 -11.53
CA ILE A 91 -2.12 -13.55 -11.10
C ILE A 91 -2.68 -12.87 -9.84
N ARG A 92 -1.85 -12.08 -9.14
CA ARG A 92 -2.29 -11.26 -8.00
C ARG A 92 -1.43 -10.01 -7.90
N HIS A 93 -2.09 -8.87 -7.77
CA HIS A 93 -1.46 -7.58 -7.50
C HIS A 93 -1.99 -7.06 -6.16
N GLN A 94 -1.08 -6.82 -5.22
CA GLN A 94 -1.37 -6.19 -3.95
C GLN A 94 -0.57 -4.90 -3.79
N ARG A 95 -1.14 -3.95 -3.05
CA ARG A 95 -0.54 -2.66 -2.75
C ARG A 95 -0.65 -2.33 -1.28
N SER A 96 0.40 -1.75 -0.72
CA SER A 96 0.44 -1.22 0.64
C SER A 96 1.13 0.14 0.64
N TYR A 97 0.40 1.21 0.94
CA TYR A 97 0.91 2.60 0.93
C TYR A 97 0.41 3.41 2.13
N GLY A 98 1.17 4.44 2.53
CA GLY A 98 0.85 5.33 3.64
C GLY A 98 0.63 4.57 4.94
N ASP A 99 -0.48 4.83 5.62
CA ASP A 99 -0.86 4.16 6.87
C ASP A 99 -0.99 2.64 6.72
N ASN A 100 -1.39 2.16 5.54
CA ASN A 100 -1.47 0.71 5.28
C ASN A 100 -0.07 0.09 5.28
N PHE A 101 0.91 0.76 4.68
CA PHE A 101 2.31 0.32 4.69
C PHE A 101 2.87 0.29 6.11
N LEU A 102 2.65 1.36 6.87
CA LEU A 102 3.07 1.44 8.28
C LEU A 102 2.41 0.41 9.18
N SER A 103 1.21 -0.06 8.82
CA SER A 103 0.42 -1.03 9.59
C SER A 103 0.52 -2.46 9.03
N GLY A 104 1.32 -2.69 7.97
CA GLY A 104 1.44 -4.00 7.32
C GLY A 104 0.17 -4.49 6.61
N VAL A 105 -0.75 -3.58 6.26
CA VAL A 105 -2.02 -3.89 5.60
C VAL A 105 -1.83 -3.91 4.09
N TRP A 106 -2.36 -4.94 3.44
CA TRP A 106 -2.28 -5.13 2.00
C TRP A 106 -3.67 -5.10 1.36
N LEU A 107 -3.81 -4.33 0.29
CA LEU A 107 -5.04 -4.24 -0.48
C LEU A 107 -4.84 -4.90 -1.85
N LEU A 108 -5.86 -5.59 -2.35
CA LEU A 108 -5.88 -6.04 -3.74
C LEU A 108 -6.03 -4.83 -4.67
N VAL A 109 -5.38 -4.89 -5.83
CA VAL A 109 -5.54 -3.92 -6.91
C VAL A 109 -6.22 -4.65 -8.07
N GLU A 110 -7.48 -4.31 -8.32
CA GLU A 110 -8.36 -4.94 -9.31
C GLU A 110 -8.39 -4.19 -10.64
#